data_AF-A0A355KUR8-F1
#
_entry.id   AF-A0A355KUR8-F1
#
_cell.length_a   1.000
_cell.length_b   1.000
_cell.length_c   1.000
_cell.angle_alpha   90.00
_cell.angle_beta   90.00
_cell.angle_gamma   90.00
#
_symmetry.space_group_name_H-M   'P 1'
#
loop_
_entity.id
_entity.type
_entity.pdbx_description
1 polymer ?
#
loop_
_entity_poly.entity_id
_entity_poly.type
_entity_poly.pdbx_seq_one_letter_code
_entity_poly.pdbx_strand_id
1 'polypeptide(L)' 'MAPMGFAKSLSSPMQTGFTSALPENPVATMAYVPFQTDATVYDEMKALRAGTLFPVLDKPFKGRGMR' A
#
# COMPACT_ATOMS: atom_id res chain seq x y z
N MET A 1 -57.21 -5.66 5.84
CA MET A 1 -56.54 -6.44 4.77
C MET A 1 -55.38 -5.57 4.24
N ALA A 2 -54.15 -5.96 4.61
CA ALA A 2 -52.79 -5.42 4.34
C ALA A 2 -52.47 -3.93 4.63
N PRO A 3 -51.46 -3.61 5.48
CA PRO A 3 -50.75 -2.34 5.38
C PRO A 3 -49.64 -2.46 4.32
N MET A 4 -49.58 -1.49 3.41
CA MET A 4 -48.53 -1.37 2.39
C MET A 4 -47.19 -1.11 3.09
N GLY A 5 -46.30 -2.11 3.09
CA GLY A 5 -44.98 -2.00 3.67
C GLY A 5 -44.09 -1.10 2.82
N PHE A 6 -43.55 -0.04 3.43
CA PHE A 6 -42.41 0.67 2.87
C PHE A 6 -41.18 -0.25 2.95
N ALA A 7 -40.84 -0.89 1.83
CA ALA A 7 -39.59 -1.60 1.71
C ALA A 7 -38.44 -0.60 1.87
N LYS A 8 -37.69 -0.70 2.97
CA LYS A 8 -36.40 -0.02 3.10
C LYS A 8 -35.52 -0.54 1.96
N SER A 9 -35.22 0.32 0.98
CA SER A 9 -34.18 0.09 -0.01
C SER A 9 -32.89 -0.22 0.76
N LEU A 10 -32.49 -1.48 0.78
CA LEU A 10 -31.19 -1.89 1.30
C LEU A 10 -30.15 -1.21 0.41
N SER A 11 -29.51 -0.18 0.93
CA SER A 11 -28.33 0.41 0.32
C SER A 11 -27.32 -0.73 0.13
N SER A 12 -26.96 -1.01 -1.12
CA SER A 12 -25.90 -1.97 -1.45
C SER A 12 -24.68 -1.70 -0.58
N PRO A 13 -24.03 -2.73 0.00
CA PRO A 13 -22.80 -2.52 0.74
C PRO A 13 -21.77 -1.93 -0.22
N MET A 14 -21.36 -0.69 0.05
CA MET A 14 -20.26 -0.03 -0.62
C MET A 14 -19.06 -0.96 -0.47
N GLN A 15 -18.52 -1.46 -1.59
CA GLN A 15 -17.46 -2.48 -1.60
C GLN A 15 -16.29 -2.01 -0.72
N THR A 16 -16.12 -2.65 0.45
CA THR A 16 -15.06 -2.41 1.44
C THR A 16 -13.74 -3.04 1.00
N GLY A 17 -13.29 -2.72 -0.22
CA GLY A 17 -12.12 -3.34 -0.83
C GLY A 17 -10.78 -2.67 -0.53
N PHE A 18 -10.78 -1.55 0.19
CA PHE A 18 -9.55 -0.81 0.49
C PHE A 18 -9.23 -0.89 1.98
N THR A 19 -8.42 -1.87 2.36
CA THR A 19 -7.73 -1.85 3.65
C THR A 19 -6.69 -0.73 3.61
N SER A 20 -6.71 0.17 4.59
CA SER A 20 -5.69 1.21 4.76
C SER A 20 -4.29 0.59 4.75
N ALA A 21 -3.37 1.17 3.98
CA ALA A 21 -1.96 0.75 4.01
C ALA A 21 -1.29 1.10 5.34
N LEU A 22 -1.82 2.05 6.10
CA LEU A 22 -1.29 2.44 7.40
C LEU A 22 -1.88 1.56 8.51
N PRO A 23 -1.11 1.29 9.58
CA PRO A 23 -1.63 0.63 10.78
C PRO A 23 -2.76 1.46 11.40
N GLU A 24 -3.62 0.81 12.19
CA GLU A 24 -4.80 1.44 12.80
C GLU A 24 -4.46 2.68 13.65
N ASN A 25 -3.28 2.69 14.28
CA ASN A 25 -2.78 3.79 15.10
C ASN A 25 -1.39 4.25 14.63
N PRO A 26 -1.29 5.17 13.66
CA PRO A 26 -0.01 5.70 13.23
C PRO A 26 0.59 6.64 14.30
N VAL A 27 1.85 6.40 14.66
CA VAL A 27 2.58 7.23 15.65
C VAL A 27 3.29 8.37 14.94
N ALA A 28 3.23 9.58 15.50
CA ALA A 28 3.98 10.73 15.00
C ALA A 28 5.50 10.45 15.12
N THR A 29 6.23 10.56 14.01
CA THR A 29 7.66 10.27 13.94
C THR A 29 8.46 11.53 13.61
N MET A 30 9.66 11.64 14.19
CA MET A 30 10.63 12.71 13.93
C MET A 30 11.32 12.57 12.56
N ALA A 31 11.15 11.43 11.89
CA ALA A 31 11.68 11.17 10.56
C ALA A 31 10.61 10.51 9.67
N TYR A 32 10.51 10.94 8.42
CA TYR A 32 9.67 10.28 7.43
C TYR A 32 10.28 8.92 7.10
N VAL A 33 9.70 7.86 7.66
CA VAL A 33 10.04 6.48 7.31
C VAL A 33 8.97 6.00 6.32
N PRO A 34 9.33 5.68 5.07
CA PRO A 34 8.38 5.09 4.12
C PRO A 34 7.82 3.79 4.69
N PHE A 35 6.50 3.68 4.74
CA PHE A 35 5.86 2.43 5.11
C PHE A 35 5.98 1.45 3.95
N GLN A 36 6.69 0.34 4.16
CA GLN A 36 6.92 -0.68 3.15
C GLN A 36 6.19 -1.98 3.54
N THR A 37 5.32 -2.46 2.65
CA THR A 37 4.51 -3.66 2.86
C THR A 37 5.18 -4.93 2.33
N ASP A 38 6.04 -4.81 1.31
CA ASP A 38 6.78 -5.91 0.74
C ASP A 38 8.12 -6.10 1.48
N ALA A 39 8.26 -7.25 2.14
CA ALA A 39 9.43 -7.64 2.90
C ALA A 39 10.29 -8.70 2.19
N THR A 40 10.02 -8.98 0.91
CA THR A 40 10.90 -9.85 0.11
C THR A 40 12.28 -9.24 -0.02
N VAL A 41 13.31 -10.07 0.09
CA VAL A 41 14.71 -9.65 0.07
C VAL A 41 15.51 -10.49 -0.92
N TYR A 42 16.56 -9.90 -1.48
CA TYR A 42 17.59 -10.65 -2.19
C TYR A 42 18.49 -11.44 -1.23
N ASP A 43 19.23 -12.40 -1.78
CA ASP A 43 20.42 -12.93 -1.11
C ASP A 43 21.49 -11.84 -0.94
N GLU A 44 22.40 -12.05 0.00
CA GLU A 44 23.42 -11.06 0.40
C GLU A 44 24.28 -10.59 -0.78
N MET A 45 24.75 -11.53 -1.63
CA MET A 45 25.65 -11.20 -2.73
C MET A 45 24.94 -10.43 -3.83
N LYS A 46 23.67 -10.76 -4.09
CA LYS A 46 22.84 -10.00 -5.03
C LYS A 46 22.49 -8.62 -4.47
N ALA A 47 22.13 -8.52 -3.19
CA ALA A 47 21.84 -7.25 -2.54
C ALA A 47 23.03 -6.28 -2.60
N LEU A 48 24.24 -6.79 -2.34
CA LEU A 48 25.47 -6.02 -2.45
C LEU A 48 25.69 -5.47 -3.85
N ARG A 49 25.42 -6.27 -4.89
CA ARG A 49 25.54 -5.84 -6.29
C ARG A 49 24.47 -4.83 -6.70
N ALA A 50 23.24 -5.00 -6.24
CA ALA A 50 22.13 -4.11 -6.55
C ALA A 50 22.17 -2.78 -5.79
N GLY A 51 22.89 -2.73 -4.67
CA GLY A 51 22.91 -1.56 -3.78
C GLY A 51 21.63 -1.40 -2.94
N THR A 52 20.78 -2.42 -2.93
CA THR A 52 19.56 -2.50 -2.12
C THR A 52 19.26 -3.94 -1.76
N LEU A 53 18.79 -4.17 -0.54
CA LEU A 53 18.32 -5.48 -0.09
C LEU A 53 16.94 -5.82 -0.67
N PHE A 54 16.12 -4.79 -0.94
CA PHE A 54 14.72 -4.93 -1.32
C PHE A 54 14.55 -4.83 -2.84
N PRO A 55 14.04 -5.88 -3.52
CA PRO A 55 13.81 -5.88 -4.96
C PRO A 55 12.87 -4.77 -5.41
N VAL A 56 11.88 -4.42 -4.59
CA VAL A 56 10.91 -3.34 -4.88
C VAL A 56 11.57 -1.96 -5.00
N LEU A 57 12.77 -1.79 -4.43
CA LEU A 57 13.56 -0.55 -4.51
C LEU A 57 14.58 -0.58 -5.66
N ASP A 58 14.86 -1.75 -6.25
CA ASP A 58 15.80 -1.96 -7.36
C ASP A 58 15.19 -1.50 -8.69
N LYS A 59 15.06 -0.19 -8.85
CA LYS A 59 14.41 0.45 -10.01
C LYS A 59 15.45 0.96 -11.00
N PRO A 60 15.23 0.81 -12.31
CA PRO A 60 16.15 1.32 -13.31
C PRO A 60 16.27 2.84 -13.19
N PHE A 61 17.51 3.36 -13.24
CA PHE A 61 17.75 4.79 -13.26
C PHE A 61 17.35 5.37 -14.63
N LYS A 62 16.14 5.94 -14.71
CA LYS A 62 15.63 6.61 -15.91
C LYS A 62 16.05 8.08 -15.99
N GLY A 63 17.23 8.43 -15.46
CA GLY A 63 17.67 9.81 -15.24
C GLY A 63 17.15 10.78 -16.31
N ARG A 64 16.49 11.86 -15.90
CA ARG A 64 16.19 12.95 -16.85
C ARG A 64 17.50 13.66 -17.12
N GLY A 65 18.25 13.16 -18.10
CA GLY A 65 19.45 13.83 -18.61
C GLY A 65 19.08 15.24 -19.06
N MET A 66 19.83 16.21 -18.57
CA MET A 66 19.84 17.57 -19.09
C MET A 66 20.10 17.50 -20.59
N ARG A 67 19.18 18.06 -21.39
CA ARG A 67 19.42 18.33 -22.81
C ARG A 67 20.44 19.43 -22.97
#